data_AF-A0AA39EXW6-F1
#
_entry.id   AF-A0AA39EXW6-F1
#
_cell.length_a   1.000
_cell.length_b   1.000
_cell.length_c   1.000
_cell.angle_alpha   90.00
_cell.angle_beta   90.00
_cell.angle_gamma   90.00
#
_symmetry.space_group_name_H-M   'P 1'
#
loop_
_entity.id
_entity.type
_entity.pdbx_description
1 polymer ?
#
loop_
_entity_poly.entity_id
_entity_poly.type
_entity_poly.pdbx_seq_one_letter_code
_entity_poly.pdbx_strand_id
1 'polypeptide(L)'
;MVKAGDEWKDILNGILDENYELSETFQVPDIKTGKMVKLMTQLTRKEEEMFRNMIRRLNNIVTIATKLNVRIMIDAEQTYFQPAISRLTLEMMRKHNTERAVVFNTYQTYLKDAYNEVKTDLEQAERQNFYFGAKIVRGAYIEQERARAAAMSYSDPTCANYEATTENYHKTLMECLRRMKQYKDKGEDPKKLAIMVASHNEDTVRFAIEKMKEIGISPEDKVICFGQLFAMCDYLTFPLGRLVNRVDG
;
A
#
# COMPACT_ATOMS: atom_id res chain seq x y z
N MET A 1 -9.14 -34.24 3.55
CA MET A 1 -9.00 -32.98 2.78
C MET A 1 -9.38 -31.82 3.70
N VAL A 2 -8.44 -31.39 4.54
CA VAL A 2 -8.58 -30.18 5.37
C VAL A 2 -8.08 -29.01 4.55
N LYS A 3 -8.83 -27.91 4.58
CA LYS A 3 -8.69 -26.76 3.67
C LYS A 3 -7.39 -25.99 3.97
N ALA A 4 -6.48 -25.93 2.99
CA ALA A 4 -5.26 -25.12 3.03
C ALA A 4 -5.49 -23.59 3.16
N GLY A 5 -6.74 -23.15 3.31
CA GLY A 5 -7.11 -21.74 3.49
C GLY A 5 -7.24 -21.29 4.95
N ASP A 6 -7.33 -22.22 5.90
CA ASP A 6 -7.50 -21.88 7.33
C ASP A 6 -6.16 -21.77 8.07
N GLU A 7 -5.12 -22.52 7.67
CA GLU A 7 -3.77 -22.43 8.27
C GLU A 7 -3.14 -21.03 8.10
N TRP A 8 -3.36 -20.34 6.97
CA TRP A 8 -2.84 -18.98 6.79
C TRP A 8 -3.58 -17.92 7.63
N LYS A 9 -4.85 -18.17 7.99
CA LYS A 9 -5.60 -17.26 8.87
C LYS A 9 -5.08 -17.32 10.30
N ASP A 10 -4.71 -18.50 10.76
CA ASP A 10 -4.12 -18.69 12.10
C ASP A 10 -2.73 -18.08 12.18
N ILE A 11 -1.94 -18.16 11.09
CA ILE A 11 -0.65 -17.46 11.01
C ILE A 11 -0.80 -15.95 11.14
N LEU A 12 -1.84 -15.41 10.49
CA LEU A 12 -2.12 -13.97 10.44
C LEU A 12 -2.72 -13.42 11.73
N ASN A 13 -3.57 -14.20 12.40
CA ASN A 13 -4.11 -13.82 13.71
C ASN A 13 -3.01 -13.84 14.77
N GLY A 14 -2.09 -14.82 14.74
CA GLY A 14 -1.01 -14.93 15.71
C GLY A 14 0.03 -13.80 15.69
N ILE A 15 0.23 -13.12 14.56
CA ILE A 15 1.16 -11.97 14.46
C ILE A 15 0.60 -10.73 15.20
N LEU A 16 -0.73 -10.61 15.29
CA LEU A 16 -1.43 -9.48 15.90
C LEU A 16 -2.01 -9.78 17.28
N ASP A 17 -2.10 -11.05 17.65
CA ASP A 17 -2.58 -11.51 18.95
C ASP A 17 -1.42 -11.57 19.94
N GLU A 18 -1.51 -10.79 21.02
CA GLU A 18 -0.49 -10.72 22.06
C GLU A 18 -0.26 -12.07 22.75
N ASN A 19 -1.19 -13.02 22.61
CA ASN A 19 -1.16 -14.34 23.24
C ASN A 19 -0.48 -15.44 22.40
N TYR A 20 -0.12 -15.18 21.14
CA TYR A 20 0.55 -16.18 20.30
C TYR A 20 2.06 -16.06 20.37
N GLU A 21 2.74 -17.20 20.48
CA GLU A 21 4.18 -17.28 20.23
C GLU A 21 4.42 -17.32 18.71
N LEU A 22 5.01 -16.25 18.17
CA LEU A 22 5.46 -16.16 16.77
C LEU A 22 6.33 -17.37 16.35
N SER A 23 6.96 -18.04 17.32
CA SER A 23 7.79 -19.22 17.17
C SER A 23 7.04 -20.48 16.68
N GLU A 24 5.74 -20.59 16.99
CA GLU A 24 4.87 -21.71 16.63
C GLU A 24 4.18 -21.48 15.28
N THR A 25 4.06 -20.22 14.89
CA THR A 25 3.26 -19.75 13.75
C THR A 25 3.94 -19.98 12.39
N PHE A 26 5.27 -20.14 12.32
CA PHE A 26 6.01 -20.24 11.04
C PHE A 26 6.72 -21.58 10.86
N GLN A 27 5.96 -22.67 10.89
CA GLN A 27 6.46 -24.01 10.55
C GLN A 27 5.76 -24.52 9.29
N VAL A 28 6.54 -25.01 8.33
CA VAL A 28 6.02 -25.69 7.13
C VAL A 28 6.59 -27.10 7.03
N PRO A 29 5.82 -28.07 6.52
CA PRO A 29 6.34 -29.39 6.24
C PRO A 29 7.39 -29.30 5.12
N ASP A 30 8.61 -29.73 5.41
CA ASP A 30 9.64 -29.91 4.39
C ASP A 30 9.21 -31.04 3.45
N ILE A 31 9.11 -30.69 2.17
CA ILE A 31 8.60 -31.55 1.09
C ILE A 31 9.44 -32.83 0.92
N LYS A 32 10.72 -32.82 1.33
CA LYS A 32 11.62 -33.98 1.20
C LYS A 32 11.64 -34.86 2.45
N THR A 33 11.42 -34.28 3.63
CA THR A 33 11.61 -35.00 4.91
C THR A 33 10.31 -35.22 5.69
N GLY A 34 9.21 -34.56 5.29
CA GLY A 34 7.91 -34.62 5.98
C GLY A 34 7.91 -34.01 7.38
N LYS A 35 9.03 -33.44 7.83
CA LYS A 35 9.17 -32.81 9.15
C LYS A 35 8.78 -31.35 9.06
N MET A 36 8.21 -30.84 10.15
CA MET A 36 7.96 -29.40 10.29
C MET A 36 9.31 -28.68 10.40
N VAL A 37 9.64 -27.90 9.37
CA VAL A 37 10.84 -27.06 9.32
C VAL A 37 10.41 -25.61 9.50
N LYS A 38 11.15 -24.90 10.35
CA LYS A 38 10.91 -23.49 10.64
C LYS A 38 11.29 -22.66 9.42
N LEU A 39 10.36 -21.83 8.95
CA LEU A 39 10.47 -21.06 7.70
C LEU A 39 11.42 -19.86 7.81
N MET A 40 11.78 -19.46 9.04
CA MET A 40 12.54 -18.26 9.37
C MET A 40 13.61 -18.56 10.43
N THR A 41 14.76 -17.87 10.34
CA THR A 41 15.73 -17.78 11.45
C THR A 41 15.00 -17.15 12.63
N GLN A 42 14.92 -17.85 13.76
CA GLN A 42 14.15 -17.36 14.92
C GLN A 42 14.67 -15.99 15.35
N LEU A 43 13.76 -15.03 15.52
CA LEU A 43 14.04 -13.81 16.24
C LEU A 43 14.50 -14.19 17.65
N THR A 44 15.51 -13.51 18.15
CA THR A 44 15.86 -13.60 19.57
C THR A 44 14.68 -13.11 20.42
N ARG A 45 14.57 -13.56 21.67
CA ARG A 45 13.52 -13.09 22.60
C ARG A 45 13.45 -11.56 22.68
N LYS A 46 14.60 -10.88 22.59
CA LYS A 46 14.69 -9.42 22.57
C LYS A 46 14.09 -8.84 21.28
N GLU A 47 14.38 -9.43 20.13
CA GLU A 47 13.82 -8.99 18.84
C GLU A 47 12.30 -9.25 18.76
N GLU A 48 11.81 -10.37 19.30
CA GLU A 48 10.38 -10.62 19.43
C GLU A 48 9.70 -9.55 20.30
N GLU A 49 10.30 -9.19 21.43
CA GLU A 49 9.79 -8.13 22.30
C GLU A 49 9.82 -6.76 21.60
N MET A 50 10.87 -6.45 20.85
CA MET A 50 10.95 -5.23 20.05
C MET A 50 9.86 -5.20 18.97
N PHE A 51 9.62 -6.32 18.29
CA PHE A 51 8.57 -6.46 17.31
C PHE A 51 7.18 -6.28 17.93
N ARG A 52 6.87 -6.97 19.04
CA ARG A 52 5.61 -6.79 19.79
C ARG A 52 5.39 -5.33 20.19
N ASN A 53 6.43 -4.68 20.71
CA ASN A 53 6.37 -3.26 21.09
C ASN A 53 6.09 -2.34 19.89
N MET A 54 6.70 -2.62 18.73
CA MET A 54 6.44 -1.89 17.49
C MET A 54 4.98 -2.05 17.04
N ILE A 55 4.46 -3.28 17.02
CA ILE A 55 3.08 -3.58 16.63
C ILE A 55 2.08 -2.91 17.58
N ARG A 56 2.36 -2.91 18.89
CA ARG A 56 1.52 -2.22 19.90
C ARG A 56 1.49 -0.71 19.67
N ARG A 57 2.65 -0.09 19.40
CA ARG A 57 2.73 1.36 19.08
C ARG A 57 1.98 1.69 17.80
N LEU A 58 2.16 0.88 16.74
CA LEU A 58 1.47 1.07 15.47
C LEU A 58 -0.05 0.95 15.65
N ASN A 59 -0.53 -0.09 16.33
CA ASN A 59 -1.96 -0.25 16.66
C ASN A 59 -2.51 0.96 17.44
N ASN A 60 -1.77 1.48 18.43
CA ASN A 60 -2.20 2.64 19.20
C ASN A 60 -2.33 3.89 18.33
N ILE A 61 -1.33 4.17 17.47
CA ILE A 61 -1.35 5.30 16.54
C ILE A 61 -2.56 5.18 15.60
N VAL A 62 -2.76 4.01 14.99
CA VAL A 62 -3.89 3.77 14.07
C VAL A 62 -5.22 3.90 14.79
N THR A 63 -5.35 3.37 16.00
CA THR A 63 -6.59 3.48 16.79
C THR A 63 -6.94 4.94 17.10
N ILE A 64 -5.95 5.75 17.48
CA ILE A 64 -6.16 7.19 17.74
C ILE A 64 -6.52 7.90 16.43
N ALA A 65 -5.84 7.59 15.32
CA ALA A 65 -6.13 8.19 14.03
C ALA A 65 -7.55 7.87 13.53
N THR A 66 -8.00 6.63 13.70
CA THR A 66 -9.38 6.21 13.40
C THR A 66 -10.39 7.02 14.19
N LYS A 67 -10.16 7.21 15.50
CA LYS A 67 -11.03 8.01 16.40
C LYS A 67 -11.07 9.49 16.02
N LEU A 68 -9.92 10.06 15.65
CA LEU A 68 -9.78 11.47 15.27
C LEU A 68 -10.14 11.75 13.81
N ASN A 69 -10.50 10.72 13.03
CA ASN A 69 -10.79 10.85 11.60
C ASN A 69 -9.62 11.46 10.80
N VAL A 70 -8.40 10.98 11.08
CA VAL A 70 -7.20 11.36 10.33
C VAL A 70 -6.63 10.14 9.61
N ARG A 71 -6.08 10.36 8.42
CA ARG A 71 -5.48 9.30 7.60
C ARG A 71 -4.02 9.11 7.98
N ILE A 72 -3.57 7.87 8.01
CA ILE A 72 -2.17 7.49 8.19
C ILE A 72 -1.64 6.98 6.87
N MET A 73 -0.49 7.52 6.45
CA MET A 73 0.25 7.04 5.30
C MET A 73 1.52 6.39 5.83
N ILE A 74 1.67 5.08 5.63
CA ILE A 74 2.89 4.37 5.98
C ILE A 74 3.84 4.53 4.79
N ASP A 75 4.97 5.17 5.04
CA ASP A 75 5.95 5.43 3.99
C ASP A 75 6.62 4.13 3.54
N ALA A 76 7.01 4.12 2.26
CA ALA A 76 7.75 3.02 1.67
C ALA A 76 9.25 3.26 1.81
N GLU A 77 9.99 2.18 1.99
CA GLU A 77 11.45 2.19 2.15
C GLU A 77 12.11 1.42 1.00
N GLN A 78 13.38 1.03 1.14
CA GLN A 78 14.07 0.23 0.14
C GLN A 78 13.42 -1.15 -0.06
N THR A 79 13.62 -1.75 -1.24
CA THR A 79 12.95 -2.99 -1.68
C THR A 79 13.14 -4.17 -0.73
N TYR A 80 14.23 -4.22 0.01
CA TYR A 80 14.51 -5.31 0.97
C TYR A 80 13.79 -5.17 2.31
N PHE A 81 13.26 -3.99 2.64
CA PHE A 81 12.37 -3.78 3.79
C PHE A 81 10.90 -3.77 3.41
N GLN A 82 10.60 -3.38 2.16
CA GLN A 82 9.25 -3.12 1.69
C GLN A 82 8.27 -4.30 1.87
N PRO A 83 8.63 -5.58 1.66
CA PRO A 83 7.70 -6.69 1.89
C PRO A 83 7.17 -6.75 3.32
N ALA A 84 8.02 -6.50 4.32
CA ALA A 84 7.62 -6.50 5.73
C ALA A 84 6.72 -5.29 6.04
N ILE A 85 7.08 -4.10 5.54
CA ILE A 85 6.31 -2.86 5.73
C ILE A 85 4.93 -2.99 5.07
N SER A 86 4.87 -3.40 3.80
CA SER A 86 3.63 -3.61 3.05
C SER A 86 2.74 -4.64 3.76
N ARG A 87 3.31 -5.76 4.23
CA ARG A 87 2.53 -6.79 4.94
C ARG A 87 1.92 -6.26 6.23
N LEU A 88 2.70 -5.59 7.06
CA LEU A 88 2.20 -4.99 8.30
C LEU A 88 1.14 -3.93 8.02
N THR A 89 1.33 -3.15 6.97
CA THR A 89 0.38 -2.12 6.55
C THR A 89 -0.95 -2.71 6.12
N LEU A 90 -0.95 -3.76 5.29
CA LEU A 90 -2.16 -4.47 4.88
C LEU A 90 -2.89 -5.10 6.07
N GLU A 91 -2.17 -5.65 7.03
CA GLU A 91 -2.79 -6.18 8.25
C GLU A 91 -3.44 -5.07 9.10
N MET A 92 -2.81 -3.89 9.19
CA MET A 92 -3.42 -2.73 9.83
C MET A 92 -4.66 -2.24 9.06
N MET A 93 -4.63 -2.26 7.72
CA MET A 93 -5.82 -1.96 6.91
C MET A 93 -6.94 -2.97 7.18
N ARG A 94 -6.62 -4.27 7.16
CA ARG A 94 -7.62 -5.32 7.42
C ARG A 94 -8.29 -5.14 8.78
N LYS A 95 -7.53 -4.73 9.80
CA LYS A 95 -8.04 -4.52 11.16
C LYS A 95 -8.81 -3.21 11.34
N HIS A 96 -8.35 -2.11 10.73
CA HIS A 96 -8.85 -0.76 11.04
C HIS A 96 -9.63 -0.09 9.90
N ASN A 97 -9.45 -0.51 8.65
CA ASN A 97 -10.15 0.04 7.49
C ASN A 97 -11.46 -0.72 7.22
N THR A 98 -12.38 -0.74 8.19
CA THR A 98 -13.66 -1.49 8.08
C THR A 98 -14.80 -0.66 7.50
N GLU A 99 -14.85 0.63 7.80
CA GLU A 99 -15.91 1.56 7.34
C GLU A 99 -15.39 2.58 6.31
N ARG A 100 -14.07 2.78 6.27
CA ARG A 100 -13.37 3.75 5.42
C ARG A 100 -11.88 3.44 5.37
N ALA A 101 -11.19 3.96 4.36
CA ALA A 101 -9.73 3.89 4.31
C ALA A 101 -9.09 4.89 5.30
N VAL A 102 -8.46 4.38 6.35
CA VAL A 102 -7.71 5.16 7.35
C VAL A 102 -6.21 5.00 7.14
N VAL A 103 -5.75 3.75 7.00
CA VAL A 103 -4.35 3.40 6.74
C VAL A 103 -4.12 3.27 5.25
N PHE A 104 -3.02 3.84 4.77
CA PHE A 104 -2.59 3.84 3.38
C PHE A 104 -1.20 3.23 3.26
N ASN A 105 -1.02 2.32 2.30
CA ASN A 105 0.28 1.78 1.92
C ASN A 105 0.88 2.64 0.81
N THR A 106 2.20 2.81 0.82
CA THR A 106 2.90 3.58 -0.20
C THR A 106 3.46 2.65 -1.27
N TYR A 107 3.07 2.87 -2.53
CA TYR A 107 3.52 2.11 -3.68
C TYR A 107 4.47 2.95 -4.53
N GLN A 108 5.68 2.43 -4.75
CA GLN A 108 6.75 3.12 -5.46
C GLN A 108 6.80 2.67 -6.93
N THR A 109 6.24 3.48 -7.82
CA THR A 109 6.02 3.13 -9.24
C THR A 109 7.29 3.15 -10.10
N TYR A 110 8.41 3.58 -9.55
CA TYR A 110 9.73 3.38 -10.13
C TYR A 110 10.21 1.93 -10.08
N LEU A 111 9.54 1.05 -9.33
CA LEU A 111 9.79 -0.40 -9.33
C LEU A 111 8.94 -1.03 -10.41
N LYS A 112 9.52 -1.96 -11.16
CA LYS A 112 8.83 -2.69 -12.23
C LYS A 112 7.58 -3.41 -11.73
N ASP A 113 7.59 -3.90 -10.49
CA ASP A 113 6.50 -4.71 -9.92
C ASP A 113 5.38 -3.92 -9.24
N ALA A 114 5.50 -2.60 -9.08
CA ALA A 114 4.53 -1.79 -8.34
C ALA A 114 3.08 -1.95 -8.83
N TYR A 115 2.88 -2.05 -10.14
CA TYR A 115 1.56 -2.31 -10.73
C TYR A 115 0.98 -3.66 -10.27
N ASN A 116 1.81 -4.71 -10.25
CA ASN A 116 1.39 -6.06 -9.85
C ASN A 116 1.11 -6.13 -8.35
N GLU A 117 1.89 -5.42 -7.53
CA GLU A 117 1.68 -5.30 -6.08
C GLU A 117 0.32 -4.65 -5.79
N VAL A 118 0.05 -3.47 -6.36
CA VAL A 118 -1.24 -2.78 -6.19
C VAL A 118 -2.40 -3.65 -6.62
N LYS A 119 -2.28 -4.31 -7.78
CA LYS A 119 -3.34 -5.20 -8.28
C LYS A 119 -3.61 -6.37 -7.32
N THR A 120 -2.55 -6.99 -6.81
CA THR A 120 -2.64 -8.13 -5.88
C THR A 120 -3.29 -7.69 -4.56
N ASP A 121 -2.88 -6.54 -4.03
CA ASP A 121 -3.39 -6.04 -2.76
C ASP A 121 -4.86 -5.57 -2.88
N LEU A 122 -5.25 -5.00 -4.03
CA LEU A 122 -6.65 -4.71 -4.35
C LEU A 122 -7.51 -5.98 -4.36
N GLU A 123 -7.02 -7.07 -4.96
CA GLU A 123 -7.72 -8.36 -4.94
C GLU A 123 -7.80 -8.93 -3.51
N GLN A 124 -6.76 -8.78 -2.71
CA GLN A 124 -6.78 -9.18 -1.30
C GLN A 124 -7.83 -8.38 -0.52
N ALA A 125 -7.88 -7.06 -0.70
CA ALA A 125 -8.85 -6.18 -0.05
C ALA A 125 -10.30 -6.55 -0.38
N GLU A 126 -10.58 -6.89 -1.63
CA GLU A 126 -11.89 -7.36 -2.07
C GLU A 126 -12.26 -8.70 -1.43
N ARG A 127 -11.33 -9.67 -1.42
CA ARG A 127 -11.57 -11.02 -0.82
C ARG A 127 -11.75 -10.97 0.69
N GLN A 128 -11.05 -10.06 1.36
CA GLN A 128 -11.07 -9.94 2.83
C GLN A 128 -12.00 -8.81 3.32
N ASN A 129 -12.68 -8.12 2.40
CA ASN A 129 -13.68 -7.09 2.64
C ASN A 129 -13.20 -5.97 3.59
N PHE A 130 -12.07 -5.35 3.27
CA PHE A 130 -11.61 -4.12 3.93
C PHE A 130 -11.43 -2.99 2.91
N TYR A 131 -11.47 -1.75 3.39
CA TYR A 131 -11.29 -0.56 2.57
C TYR A 131 -9.80 -0.37 2.27
N PHE A 132 -9.44 -0.40 0.99
CA PHE A 132 -8.06 -0.30 0.54
C PHE A 132 -7.59 1.17 0.46
N GLY A 133 -6.40 1.45 0.98
CA GLY A 133 -5.77 2.76 0.91
C GLY A 133 -4.42 2.69 0.19
N ALA A 134 -4.25 3.41 -0.93
CA ALA A 134 -2.98 3.44 -1.65
C ALA A 134 -2.43 4.85 -1.85
N LYS A 135 -1.21 5.11 -1.40
CA LYS A 135 -0.42 6.29 -1.75
C LYS A 135 0.50 5.93 -2.91
N ILE A 136 0.27 6.53 -4.08
CA ILE A 136 1.04 6.26 -5.29
C ILE A 136 2.11 7.34 -5.42
N VAL A 137 3.37 6.93 -5.37
CA VAL A 137 4.56 7.80 -5.55
C VAL A 137 5.41 7.27 -6.71
N ARG A 138 6.33 8.08 -7.21
CA ARG A 138 7.42 7.58 -8.08
C ARG A 138 8.37 6.71 -7.27
N GLY A 139 9.00 7.27 -6.25
CA GLY A 139 9.97 6.59 -5.40
C GLY A 139 11.11 7.53 -5.04
N ALA A 140 11.90 7.19 -4.02
CA ALA A 140 12.96 8.06 -3.49
C ALA A 140 14.37 7.43 -3.54
N TYR A 141 14.47 6.12 -3.81
CA TYR A 141 15.69 5.36 -3.53
C TYR A 141 16.41 4.78 -4.78
N ILE A 142 16.25 5.41 -5.96
CA ILE A 142 16.68 4.82 -7.27
C ILE A 142 18.16 4.43 -7.25
N GLU A 143 18.98 5.36 -6.78
CA GLU A 143 20.43 5.21 -6.80
C GLU A 143 20.87 4.10 -5.84
N GLN A 144 20.25 4.00 -4.66
CA GLN A 144 20.56 2.93 -3.70
C GLN A 144 20.13 1.56 -4.22
N GLU A 145 18.95 1.45 -4.86
CA GLU A 145 18.48 0.19 -5.44
C GLU A 145 19.42 -0.31 -6.54
N ARG A 146 19.83 0.60 -7.46
CA ARG A 146 20.77 0.27 -8.54
C ARG A 146 22.16 -0.11 -8.03
N ALA A 147 22.68 0.65 -7.06
CA ALA A 147 23.97 0.36 -6.44
C ALA A 147 23.96 -1.01 -5.75
N ARG A 148 22.87 -1.34 -5.04
CA ARG A 148 22.68 -2.63 -4.39
C ARG A 148 22.57 -3.78 -5.40
N ALA A 149 21.78 -3.61 -6.45
CA ALA A 149 21.62 -4.61 -7.52
C ALA A 149 22.98 -4.94 -8.17
N ALA A 150 23.79 -3.91 -8.47
CA ALA A 150 25.14 -4.08 -8.98
C ALA A 150 26.06 -4.81 -7.99
N ALA A 151 26.04 -4.40 -6.71
CA ALA A 151 26.89 -4.99 -5.67
C ALA A 151 26.55 -6.47 -5.37
N MET A 152 25.27 -6.84 -5.44
CA MET A 152 24.79 -8.19 -5.14
C MET A 152 24.55 -9.04 -6.40
N SER A 153 24.81 -8.51 -7.59
CA SER A 153 24.66 -9.20 -8.88
C SER A 153 23.25 -9.76 -9.14
N TYR A 154 22.21 -9.02 -8.74
CA TYR A 154 20.81 -9.32 -9.11
C TYR A 154 20.27 -8.28 -10.10
N SER A 155 19.17 -8.62 -10.78
CA SER A 155 18.55 -7.71 -11.76
C SER A 155 18.05 -6.42 -11.10
N ASP A 156 18.35 -5.27 -11.70
CA ASP A 156 17.83 -3.97 -11.27
C ASP A 156 16.29 -4.00 -11.19
N PRO A 157 15.69 -3.79 -10.00
CA PRO A 157 14.24 -3.82 -9.82
C PRO A 157 13.58 -2.52 -10.33
N THR A 158 14.37 -1.48 -10.61
CA THR A 158 13.87 -0.18 -11.05
C THR A 158 13.53 -0.17 -12.55
N CYS A 159 12.64 0.75 -12.93
CA CYS A 159 12.35 1.07 -14.32
C CYS A 159 13.60 1.60 -15.03
N ALA A 160 13.68 1.35 -16.34
CA ALA A 160 14.85 1.74 -17.15
C ALA A 160 15.10 3.25 -17.15
N ASN A 161 14.04 4.05 -17.23
CA ASN A 161 14.12 5.51 -17.32
C ASN A 161 12.87 6.20 -16.72
N TYR A 162 12.88 7.52 -16.81
CA TYR A 162 11.81 8.39 -16.33
C TYR A 162 10.47 8.12 -17.03
N GLU A 163 10.50 7.89 -18.33
CA GLU A 163 9.32 7.64 -19.17
C GLU A 163 8.66 6.33 -18.76
N ALA A 164 9.45 5.26 -18.60
CA ALA A 164 8.98 3.96 -18.12
C ALA A 164 8.39 4.06 -16.69
N THR A 165 8.99 4.88 -15.82
CA THR A 165 8.46 5.13 -14.47
C THR A 165 7.11 5.88 -14.55
N THR A 166 7.00 6.86 -15.45
CA THR A 166 5.76 7.63 -15.66
C THR A 166 4.66 6.75 -16.24
N GLU A 167 4.98 5.89 -17.21
CA GLU A 167 4.05 4.90 -17.74
C GLU A 167 3.55 3.95 -16.64
N ASN A 168 4.47 3.45 -15.81
CA ASN A 168 4.10 2.56 -14.70
C ASN A 168 3.25 3.28 -13.64
N TYR A 169 3.53 4.56 -13.36
CA TYR A 169 2.69 5.39 -12.49
C TYR A 169 1.28 5.52 -13.04
N HIS A 170 1.14 5.92 -14.31
CA HIS A 170 -0.16 6.10 -14.97
C HIS A 170 -0.93 4.78 -15.03
N LYS A 171 -0.26 3.67 -15.36
CA LYS A 171 -0.84 2.33 -15.39
C LYS A 171 -1.37 1.90 -14.01
N THR A 172 -0.60 2.15 -12.95
CA THR A 172 -1.00 1.85 -11.56
C THR A 172 -2.19 2.69 -11.12
N LEU A 173 -2.17 4.00 -11.41
CA LEU A 173 -3.29 4.90 -11.14
C LEU A 173 -4.56 4.45 -11.89
N MET A 174 -4.44 4.13 -13.18
CA MET A 174 -5.56 3.68 -13.99
C MET A 174 -6.19 2.39 -13.47
N GLU A 175 -5.40 1.46 -12.93
CA GLU A 175 -5.96 0.25 -12.30
C GLU A 175 -6.82 0.59 -11.08
N CYS A 176 -6.37 1.49 -10.21
CA CYS A 176 -7.16 1.95 -9.08
C CYS A 176 -8.46 2.63 -9.54
N LEU A 177 -8.36 3.56 -10.50
CA LEU A 177 -9.51 4.27 -11.05
C LEU A 177 -10.53 3.32 -11.70
N ARG A 178 -10.03 2.35 -12.47
CA ARG A 178 -10.85 1.29 -13.07
C ARG A 178 -11.59 0.48 -12.00
N ARG A 179 -10.93 0.14 -10.90
CA ARG A 179 -11.53 -0.59 -9.78
C ARG A 179 -12.61 0.23 -9.05
N MET A 180 -12.37 1.52 -8.81
CA MET A 180 -13.38 2.43 -8.24
C MET A 180 -14.63 2.49 -9.11
N LYS A 181 -14.46 2.63 -10.43
CA LYS A 181 -15.57 2.60 -11.39
C LYS A 181 -16.34 1.28 -11.31
N GLN A 182 -15.64 0.15 -11.22
CA GLN A 182 -16.28 -1.15 -11.07
C GLN A 182 -17.12 -1.26 -9.79
N TYR A 183 -16.67 -0.71 -8.66
CA TYR A 183 -17.50 -0.68 -7.45
C TYR A 183 -18.76 0.15 -7.67
N LYS A 184 -18.63 1.33 -8.29
CA LYS A 184 -19.78 2.20 -8.63
C LYS A 184 -20.77 1.50 -9.56
N ASP A 185 -20.29 0.85 -10.62
CA ASP A 185 -21.12 0.14 -11.60
C ASP A 185 -21.85 -1.06 -10.96
N LYS A 186 -21.26 -1.69 -9.93
CA LYS A 186 -21.90 -2.75 -9.13
C LYS A 186 -22.87 -2.22 -8.05
N GLY A 187 -22.97 -0.90 -7.87
CA GLY A 187 -23.74 -0.28 -6.77
C GLY A 187 -23.08 -0.43 -5.39
N GLU A 188 -21.79 -0.76 -5.34
CA GLU A 188 -21.01 -0.80 -4.11
C GLU A 188 -20.46 0.59 -3.76
N ASP A 189 -20.05 0.80 -2.51
CA ASP A 189 -19.42 2.04 -2.08
C ASP A 189 -18.07 2.24 -2.82
N PRO A 190 -17.92 3.27 -3.68
CA PRO A 190 -16.65 3.54 -4.35
C PRO A 190 -15.53 3.90 -3.36
N LYS A 191 -15.87 4.31 -2.13
CA LYS A 191 -14.90 4.61 -1.07
C LYS A 191 -14.20 3.38 -0.51
N LYS A 192 -14.66 2.16 -0.85
CA LYS A 192 -13.92 0.91 -0.61
C LYS A 192 -12.48 0.94 -1.11
N LEU A 193 -12.19 1.84 -2.04
CA LEU A 193 -10.85 2.15 -2.51
C LEU A 193 -10.62 3.65 -2.36
N ALA A 194 -9.56 4.04 -1.63
CA ALA A 194 -9.07 5.41 -1.56
C ALA A 194 -7.62 5.48 -2.03
N ILE A 195 -7.28 6.52 -2.79
CA ILE A 195 -5.92 6.73 -3.28
C ILE A 195 -5.41 8.14 -2.97
N MET A 196 -4.10 8.23 -2.82
CA MET A 196 -3.35 9.48 -2.69
C MET A 196 -2.38 9.57 -3.86
N VAL A 197 -2.62 10.51 -4.78
CA VAL A 197 -1.76 10.83 -5.91
C VAL A 197 -0.68 11.78 -5.42
N ALA A 198 0.49 11.24 -5.09
CA ALA A 198 1.63 12.01 -4.61
C ALA A 198 2.61 12.27 -5.77
N SER A 199 2.48 13.45 -6.39
CA SER A 199 3.32 13.89 -7.51
C SER A 199 3.43 15.41 -7.57
N HIS A 200 4.62 15.90 -7.93
CA HIS A 200 4.88 17.30 -8.28
C HIS A 200 5.02 17.51 -9.79
N ASN A 201 4.78 16.47 -10.60
CA ASN A 201 4.77 16.58 -12.05
C ASN A 201 3.37 17.01 -12.53
N GLU A 202 3.29 18.15 -13.20
CA GLU A 202 2.03 18.72 -13.69
C GLU A 202 1.29 17.78 -14.63
N ASP A 203 2.00 17.09 -15.53
CA ASP A 203 1.39 16.18 -16.50
C ASP A 203 0.72 14.99 -15.81
N THR A 204 1.37 14.39 -14.80
CA THR A 204 0.80 13.30 -14.00
C THR A 204 -0.44 13.75 -13.23
N VAL A 205 -0.40 14.97 -12.69
CA VAL A 205 -1.54 15.55 -11.98
C VAL A 205 -2.71 15.81 -12.93
N ARG A 206 -2.44 16.43 -14.08
CA ARG A 206 -3.43 16.71 -15.12
C ARG A 206 -4.04 15.42 -15.65
N PHE A 207 -3.20 14.42 -15.95
CA PHE A 207 -3.62 13.09 -16.35
C PHE A 207 -4.58 12.47 -15.32
N ALA A 208 -4.24 12.53 -14.03
CA ALA A 208 -5.12 12.01 -12.98
C ALA A 208 -6.50 12.68 -12.98
N ILE A 209 -6.54 14.01 -13.05
CA ILE A 209 -7.79 14.79 -13.07
C ILE A 209 -8.63 14.48 -14.31
N GLU A 210 -8.02 14.40 -15.49
CA GLU A 210 -8.70 14.06 -16.74
C GLU A 210 -9.32 12.66 -16.65
N LYS A 211 -8.56 11.68 -16.14
CA LYS A 211 -9.05 10.31 -15.97
C LYS A 211 -10.15 10.18 -14.92
N MET A 212 -10.10 10.95 -13.84
CA MET A 212 -11.21 11.04 -12.87
C MET A 212 -12.51 11.54 -13.52
N LYS A 213 -12.41 12.57 -14.37
CA LYS A 213 -13.58 13.11 -15.10
C LYS A 213 -14.17 12.09 -16.07
N GLU A 214 -13.32 11.41 -16.85
CA GLU A 214 -13.74 10.39 -17.83
C GLU A 214 -14.53 9.24 -17.20
N ILE A 215 -14.20 8.86 -15.96
CA ILE A 215 -14.86 7.76 -15.24
C ILE A 215 -15.97 8.23 -14.28
N GLY A 216 -16.20 9.54 -14.19
CA GLY A 216 -17.22 10.14 -13.33
C GLY A 216 -16.94 9.99 -11.84
N ILE A 217 -15.67 10.09 -11.42
CA ILE A 217 -15.28 10.23 -10.01
C ILE A 217 -15.17 11.71 -9.69
N SER A 218 -15.93 12.14 -8.69
CA SER A 218 -15.99 13.54 -8.29
C SER A 218 -14.91 13.84 -7.25
N PRO A 219 -14.28 15.02 -7.24
CA PRO A 219 -13.37 15.42 -6.16
C PRO A 219 -14.02 15.36 -4.76
N GLU A 220 -15.33 15.56 -4.69
CA GLU A 220 -16.16 15.51 -3.48
C GLU A 220 -16.26 14.10 -2.89
N ASP A 221 -15.96 13.07 -3.67
CA ASP A 221 -15.92 11.69 -3.19
C ASP A 221 -14.83 11.51 -2.11
N LYS A 222 -13.84 12.44 -2.03
CA LYS A 222 -12.68 12.42 -1.12
C LYS A 222 -11.87 11.13 -1.21
N VAL A 223 -12.08 10.40 -2.30
CA VAL A 223 -11.45 9.13 -2.63
C VAL A 223 -10.04 9.36 -3.16
N ILE A 224 -9.77 10.53 -3.76
CA ILE A 224 -8.47 10.90 -4.32
C ILE A 224 -7.96 12.15 -3.64
N CYS A 225 -6.80 12.05 -3.00
CA CYS A 225 -6.09 13.21 -2.46
C CYS A 225 -4.82 13.47 -3.26
N PHE A 226 -4.45 14.75 -3.38
CA PHE A 226 -3.18 15.15 -3.97
C PHE A 226 -2.23 15.58 -2.86
N GLY A 227 -0.98 15.14 -2.92
CA GLY A 227 0.05 15.50 -1.95
C GLY A 227 1.32 15.96 -2.62
N GLN A 228 1.87 17.05 -2.10
CA GLN A 228 3.18 17.59 -2.46
C GLN A 228 3.98 17.85 -1.18
N LEU A 229 5.30 17.74 -1.28
CA LEU A 229 6.18 18.08 -0.17
C LEU A 229 6.15 19.59 0.04
N PHE A 230 6.05 20.01 1.30
CA PHE A 230 6.06 21.42 1.68
C PHE A 230 7.36 22.08 1.17
N ALA A 231 7.23 23.22 0.46
CA ALA A 231 8.30 23.96 -0.21
C ALA A 231 8.83 23.37 -1.55
N MET A 232 8.13 22.39 -2.15
CA MET A 232 8.43 21.91 -3.51
C MET A 232 7.28 22.23 -4.47
N CYS A 233 7.56 23.05 -5.50
CA CYS A 233 6.62 23.40 -6.58
C CYS A 233 5.30 24.04 -6.11
N ASP A 234 5.35 25.01 -5.18
CA ASP A 234 4.17 25.73 -4.65
C ASP A 234 3.27 26.35 -5.74
N TYR A 235 3.83 26.64 -6.93
CA TYR A 235 3.09 27.15 -8.08
C TYR A 235 2.09 26.15 -8.68
N LEU A 236 2.23 24.84 -8.42
CA LEU A 236 1.26 23.80 -8.82
C LEU A 236 0.15 23.60 -7.78
N THR A 237 0.45 23.88 -6.51
CA THR A 237 -0.49 23.75 -5.37
C THR A 237 -1.71 24.66 -5.51
N PHE A 238 -1.50 25.91 -5.93
CA PHE A 238 -2.59 26.90 -6.07
C PHE A 238 -3.57 26.59 -7.22
N PRO A 239 -3.11 26.21 -8.43
CA PRO A 239 -3.98 25.69 -9.50
C PRO A 239 -4.68 24.39 -9.11
N LEU A 240 -4.02 23.46 -8.42
CA LEU A 240 -4.60 22.21 -7.93
C LEU A 240 -5.76 22.46 -6.96
N GLY A 241 -5.55 23.33 -5.97
CA GLY A 241 -6.61 23.76 -5.06
C GLY A 241 -7.76 24.48 -5.80
N ARG A 242 -7.47 25.24 -6.86
CA ARG A 242 -8.51 25.91 -7.67
C ARG A 242 -9.25 24.98 -8.62
N LEU A 243 -8.59 23.99 -9.24
CA LEU A 243 -9.19 23.02 -10.16
C LEU A 243 -10.07 22.02 -9.43
N VAL A 244 -9.73 21.69 -8.19
CA VAL A 244 -10.57 20.89 -7.28
C VAL A 244 -11.78 21.70 -6.77
N ASN A 245 -11.64 23.02 -6.56
CA ASN A 245 -12.73 23.87 -6.05
C ASN A 245 -13.55 24.62 -7.13
N ARG A 246 -13.21 24.51 -8.43
CA ARG A 246 -13.93 25.18 -9.55
C ARG A 246 -14.96 24.28 -10.26
N VAL A 247 -15.34 23.15 -9.67
CA VAL A 247 -16.48 22.37 -10.18
C VAL A 247 -17.82 22.99 -9.74
N ASP A 248 -17.79 23.93 -8.79
CA ASP A 248 -18.90 24.82 -8.48
C ASP A 248 -18.74 26.15 -9.22
N GLY A 249 -19.39 26.25 -10.38
CA GLY A 249 -19.49 27.46 -11.22
C GLY A 249 -20.30 27.21 -12.46
#